data_AF-A0A9E2M056-F1
#
_entry.id   AF-A0A9E2M056-F1
#
_cell.length_a   1.000
_cell.length_b   1.000
_cell.length_c   1.000
_cell.angle_alpha   90.00
_cell.angle_beta   90.00
_cell.angle_gamma   90.00
#
_symmetry.space_group_name_H-M   'P 1'
#
loop_
_entity.id
_entity.type
_entity.pdbx_description
1 polymer ?
#
loop_
_entity_poly.entity_id
_entity_poly.type
_entity_poly.pdbx_seq_one_letter_code
_entity_poly.pdbx_strand_id
1 'polypeptide(L)' 'MPNRKRYKYRELRKILKRYGISEDVGRGKGSERTFYHPTLKNGQPVFHTVKCHGEGTQLSIGVIESVRRAFDLSEEEFYG' A
#
# COMPACT_ATOMS: atom_id res chain seq x y z
N MET A 1 -0.02 7.97 20.39
CA MET A 1 0.40 6.92 19.44
C MET A 1 -0.66 6.81 18.37
N PRO A 2 -0.31 6.82 17.07
CA PRO A 2 -1.28 6.66 16.00
C PRO A 2 -2.06 5.35 16.19
N ASN A 3 -3.39 5.43 16.14
CA ASN A 3 -4.26 4.27 16.33
C ASN A 3 -4.22 3.41 15.06
N ARG A 4 -3.41 2.34 15.05
CA ARG A 4 -3.27 1.44 13.90
C ARG A 4 -4.62 0.87 13.48
N LYS A 5 -5.08 1.28 12.31
CA LYS A 5 -6.40 0.94 11.79
C LYS A 5 -6.32 -0.12 10.70
N ARG A 6 -7.30 -1.03 10.67
CA ARG A 6 -7.50 -1.92 9.53
C ARG A 6 -8.19 -1.14 8.41
N TYR A 7 -7.62 -1.20 7.22
CA TYR A 7 -8.18 -0.59 6.01
C TYR A 7 -8.71 -1.67 5.07
N LYS A 8 -9.78 -1.34 4.35
CA LYS A 8 -10.11 -2.06 3.12
C LYS A 8 -9.09 -1.73 2.04
N TYR A 9 -8.92 -2.61 1.07
CA TYR A 9 -8.02 -2.38 -0.07
C TYR A 9 -8.26 -1.02 -0.74
N ARG A 10 -9.53 -0.66 -0.99
CA ARG A 10 -9.90 0.63 -1.57
C ARG A 10 -9.42 1.84 -0.76
N GLU A 11 -9.39 1.71 0.56
CA GLU A 11 -9.01 2.78 1.48
C GLU A 11 -7.49 2.92 1.49
N LEU A 12 -6.78 1.79 1.58
CA LEU A 12 -5.32 1.76 1.44
C LEU A 12 -4.89 2.37 0.12
N ARG A 13 -5.49 1.96 -1.01
CA ARG A 13 -5.18 2.50 -2.34
C ARG A 13 -5.39 4.02 -2.42
N LYS A 14 -6.46 4.54 -1.82
CA LYS A 14 -6.71 5.99 -1.74
C LYS A 14 -5.64 6.72 -0.93
N ILE A 15 -5.24 6.15 0.22
CA ILE A 15 -4.17 6.71 1.07
C ILE A 15 -2.86 6.77 0.30
N LEU A 16 -2.44 5.63 -0.28
CA LEU A 16 -1.20 5.49 -1.04
C LEU A 16 -1.13 6.44 -2.24
N LYS A 17 -2.27 6.66 -2.92
CA LYS A 17 -2.35 7.62 -4.03
C LYS A 17 -1.95 9.04 -3.63
N ARG A 18 -2.17 9.46 -2.37
CA ARG A 18 -1.73 10.78 -1.87
C ARG A 18 -0.21 10.95 -1.90
N TYR A 19 0.51 9.83 -1.87
CA TYR A 19 1.97 9.77 -1.89
C TYR A 19 2.52 9.43 -3.29
N GLY A 20 1.70 9.54 -4.34
CA GLY A 20 2.11 9.17 -5.70
C GLY A 20 2.26 7.66 -5.94
N ILE A 21 1.88 6.83 -4.98
CA ILE A 21 1.94 5.37 -5.10
C ILE A 21 0.67 4.89 -5.81
N SER A 22 0.84 4.20 -6.93
CA SER A 22 -0.26 3.67 -7.74
C SER A 22 -0.28 2.15 -7.73
N GLU A 23 -1.37 1.57 -8.20
CA GLU A 23 -1.44 0.14 -8.49
C GLU A 23 -0.90 -0.12 -9.90
N ASP A 24 0.02 -1.08 -10.04
CA ASP A 24 0.47 -1.60 -11.32
C ASP A 24 -0.42 -2.78 -11.72
N VAL A 25 -1.38 -2.50 -12.61
CA VAL A 25 -2.38 -3.48 -13.07
C VAL A 25 -1.77 -4.56 -13.97
N GLY A 26 -0.57 -4.33 -14.50
CA GLY A 26 0.20 -5.31 -15.28
C GLY A 26 0.98 -6.29 -14.41
N ARG A 27 1.10 -6.03 -13.09
CA ARG A 27 1.85 -6.86 -12.14
C ARG A 27 0.97 -7.42 -11.03
N GLY A 28 0.91 -8.74 -10.96
CA GLY A 28 0.18 -9.50 -9.93
C GLY A 28 -0.63 -10.62 -10.57
N LYS A 29 -0.59 -11.82 -9.99
CA LYS A 29 -1.30 -12.98 -10.53
C LYS A 29 -2.52 -13.32 -9.67
N GLY A 30 -3.69 -13.40 -10.29
CA GLY A 30 -4.94 -13.82 -9.64
C GLY A 30 -5.39 -12.84 -8.55
N SER A 31 -5.32 -13.26 -7.29
CA SER A 31 -5.69 -12.46 -6.11
C SER A 31 -4.56 -11.58 -5.59
N GLU A 32 -3.57 -11.26 -6.40
CA GLU A 32 -2.49 -10.34 -6.03
C GLU A 32 -2.69 -8.98 -6.67
N ARG A 33 -2.29 -7.93 -5.95
CA ARG A 33 -2.25 -6.54 -6.42
C ARG A 33 -0.92 -5.93 -6.05
N THR A 34 -0.28 -5.27 -7.00
CA THR A 34 1.05 -4.68 -6.80
C THR A 34 0.94 -3.17 -6.73
N PHE A 35 1.39 -2.59 -5.63
CA PHE A 35 1.61 -1.16 -5.52
C PHE A 35 2.99 -0.80 -6.05
N TYR A 36 3.11 0.39 -6.63
CA TYR A 36 4.28 0.87 -7.33
C TYR A 36 4.53 2.35 -7.06
N HIS A 37 5.79 2.72 -6.90
CA HIS A 37 6.26 4.11 -6.99
C HIS A 37 7.54 4.17 -7.82
N PRO A 38 7.67 5.10 -8.79
CA PRO A 38 8.79 5.11 -9.75
C PRO A 38 10.16 5.46 -9.16
N THR A 39 10.23 6.29 -8.12
CA THR A 39 11.51 6.90 -7.69
C THR A 39 11.72 6.99 -6.17
N LEU A 40 10.96 6.25 -5.36
CA LEU A 40 10.85 6.53 -3.93
C LEU A 40 12.14 6.29 -3.13
N LYS A 41 12.93 5.28 -3.52
CA LYS A 41 14.16 4.89 -2.81
C LYS A 41 15.39 5.36 -3.57
N ASN A 42 15.84 6.58 -3.30
CA ASN A 42 17.02 7.16 -3.97
C ASN A 42 16.90 7.12 -5.50
N GLY A 43 15.71 7.40 -6.04
CA GLY A 43 15.45 7.37 -7.48
C GLY A 43 15.14 5.98 -8.05
N GLN A 44 15.13 4.92 -7.23
CA GLN A 44 14.79 3.56 -7.67
C GLN A 44 13.28 3.28 -7.56
N PRO A 45 12.73 2.50 -8.51
CA PRO A 45 11.36 2.06 -8.45
C PRO A 45 11.14 1.05 -7.32
N VAL A 46 10.03 1.20 -6.60
CA VAL A 46 9.62 0.32 -5.51
C VAL A 46 8.33 -0.36 -5.87
N PHE A 47 8.28 -1.67 -5.63
CA PHE A 47 7.09 -2.48 -5.82
C PHE A 47 6.74 -3.21 -4.52
N HIS A 48 5.46 -3.34 -4.23
CA HIS A 48 4.99 -4.15 -3.10
C HIS A 48 3.67 -4.84 -3.42
N THR A 49 3.68 -6.17 -3.40
CA THR A 49 2.52 -6.99 -3.75
C THR A 49 1.77 -7.44 -2.50
N VAL A 50 0.45 -7.32 -2.53
CA VAL A 50 -0.45 -7.77 -1.47
C VAL A 50 -1.51 -8.72 -2.01
N LYS A 51 -2.00 -9.63 -1.15
CA LYS A 51 -3.18 -10.45 -1.47
C LYS A 51 -4.45 -9.62 -1.31
N CYS A 52 -5.28 -9.62 -2.35
CA CYS A 52 -6.52 -8.88 -2.46
C CYS A 52 -7.51 -9.64 -3.37
N HIS A 53 -8.69 -9.94 -2.83
CA HIS A 53 -9.79 -10.59 -3.58
C HIS A 53 -10.80 -9.56 -4.11
N GLY A 54 -10.56 -8.26 -3.90
CA GLY A 54 -11.39 -7.16 -4.40
C GLY A 54 -11.29 -5.90 -3.54
N GLU A 55 -11.90 -4.81 -4.00
CA GLU A 55 -11.87 -3.49 -3.35
C GLU A 55 -12.39 -3.48 -1.90
N GLY A 56 -13.28 -4.43 -1.57
CA GLY A 56 -13.84 -4.61 -0.24
C GLY A 56 -12.99 -5.45 0.73
N THR A 57 -11.91 -6.08 0.26
CA THR A 57 -11.05 -6.95 1.09
C THR A 57 -10.47 -6.14 2.24
N GLN A 58 -10.71 -6.59 3.47
CA GLN A 58 -10.13 -5.99 4.67
C GLN A 58 -8.72 -6.54 4.87
N LEU A 59 -7.74 -5.64 4.91
CA LEU A 59 -6.34 -6.00 5.08
C LEU A 59 -5.99 -6.09 6.57
N SER A 60 -5.14 -7.05 6.91
CA SER A 60 -4.61 -7.17 8.27
C SER A 60 -3.64 -6.00 8.55
N ILE A 61 -3.46 -5.67 9.83
CA ILE A 61 -2.51 -4.63 10.25
C ILE A 61 -1.09 -4.98 9.76
N GLY A 62 -0.71 -6.25 9.79
CA GLY A 62 0.60 -6.69 9.29
C GLY A 62 0.83 -6.40 7.81
N VAL A 63 -0.20 -6.57 6.98
CA VAL A 63 -0.12 -6.22 5.54
C VAL A 63 0.00 -4.71 5.35
N ILE A 64 -0.78 -3.93 6.10
CA ILE A 64 -0.76 -2.47 6.03
C ILE A 64 0.61 -1.93 6.47
N GLU A 65 1.16 -2.44 7.57
CA GLU A 65 2.50 -2.08 8.04
C GLU A 65 3.60 -2.50 7.06
N SER A 66 3.47 -3.67 6.43
CA SER A 66 4.40 -4.12 5.39
C SER A 66 4.41 -3.15 4.20
N VAL A 67 3.24 -2.73 3.73
CA VAL A 67 3.10 -1.73 2.66
C VAL A 67 3.72 -0.41 3.09
N ARG A 68 3.35 0.10 4.27
CA ARG A 68 3.85 1.37 4.82
C ARG A 68 5.38 1.39 4.87
N ARG A 69 6.00 0.34 5.40
CA ARG A 69 7.46 0.19 5.48
C ARG A 69 8.12 0.03 4.11
N ALA A 70 7.48 -0.67 3.17
CA ALA A 70 8.01 -0.83 1.83
C ALA A 70 8.18 0.54 1.13
N PHE A 71 7.23 1.44 1.35
CA PHE A 71 7.21 2.79 0.81
C PHE A 71 7.69 3.88 1.80
N ASP A 72 8.35 3.50 2.88
CA ASP A 72 8.95 4.44 3.85
C ASP A 72 8.02 5.56 4.34
N LEU A 73 6.73 5.24 4.52
CA LEU A 73 5.74 6.21 4.96
C LEU A 73 5.76 6.34 6.49
N SER A 74 5.76 7.58 7.01
CA SER A 74 5.70 7.82 8.45
C SER A 74 4.37 7.32 9.05
N GLU A 75 4.38 6.82 10.29
CA GLU A 75 3.13 6.35 10.93
C GLU A 75 2.15 7.52 11.16
N GLU A 76 2.67 8.72 11.46
CA GLU A 76 1.85 9.90 11.73
C GLU A 76 1.12 10.40 10.49
N GLU A 77 1.81 10.54 9.35
CA GLU A 77 1.16 10.98 8.10
C GLU A 77 0.25 9.89 7.51
N PHE A 78 0.57 8.62 7.76
CA PHE A 78 -0.20 7.51 7.24
C PHE A 78 -1.54 7.31 7.98
N TYR A 79 -1.52 7.39 9.32
CA TYR A 79 -2.69 7.16 10.17
C TYR A 79 -3.39 8.43 10.66
N GLY A 80 -2.74 9.61 10.55
CA GLY A 80 -3.35 10.92 10.81
C GLY A 80 -4.41 11.29 9.79
#